data_AF-A0A941CNN2-F1
#
_entry.id   AF-A0A941CNN2-F1
#
_cell.length_a   1.000
_cell.length_b   1.000
_cell.length_c   1.000
_cell.angle_alpha   90.00
_cell.angle_beta   90.00
_cell.angle_gamma   90.00
#
_symmetry.space_group_name_H-M   'P 1'
#
loop_
_entity.id
_entity.type
_entity.pdbx_description
1 polymer ?
#
loop_
_entity_poly.entity_id
_entity_poly.type
_entity_poly.pdbx_seq_one_letter_code
_entity_poly.pdbx_strand_id
1 'polypeptide(L)'
;MKIIVKDVLFGLLIIILITAAEFIVTLPFDVSPDLSNAELVPLLNREFLLTAVPAGIITYFFAEFVKTTTKGEAIRRSLLWTAMVVLNYLAMALGNDRLGVIFGAWGLYVLFLFTLLGPLIFARVMKLL
;
A
#
# COMPACT_ATOMS: atom_id res chain seq x y z
N MET A 1 -20.73 -5.68 14.42
CA MET A 1 -19.25 -5.70 14.42
C MET A 1 -18.74 -4.31 14.79
N LYS A 2 -17.76 -4.18 15.69
CA LYS A 2 -17.19 -2.86 16.04
C LYS A 2 -16.61 -2.20 14.77
N ILE A 3 -16.80 -0.88 14.61
CA ILE A 3 -16.39 -0.12 13.41
C ILE A 3 -14.91 -0.38 13.06
N ILE A 4 -14.04 -0.42 14.06
CA ILE A 4 -12.61 -0.69 13.88
C ILE A 4 -12.35 -2.07 13.29
N VAL A 5 -13.08 -3.11 13.74
CA VAL A 5 -12.90 -4.48 13.21
C VAL A 5 -13.26 -4.53 11.73
N LYS A 6 -14.31 -3.79 11.33
CA LYS A 6 -14.67 -3.65 9.91
C LYS A 6 -13.52 -3.03 9.13
N ASP A 7 -13.02 -1.87 9.58
CA ASP A 7 -11.96 -1.16 8.88
C ASP A 7 -10.67 -2.01 8.78
N VAL A 8 -10.36 -2.83 9.78
CA VAL A 8 -9.24 -3.80 9.75
C VAL A 8 -9.46 -4.90 8.70
N LEU A 9 -10.65 -5.50 8.63
CA LEU A 9 -10.93 -6.52 7.61
C LEU A 9 -10.79 -5.98 6.18
N PHE A 10 -11.23 -4.74 5.94
CA PHE A 10 -10.99 -4.07 4.67
C PHE A 10 -9.51 -3.77 4.42
N GLY A 11 -8.75 -3.44 5.47
CA GLY A 11 -7.29 -3.32 5.37
C GLY A 11 -6.60 -4.60 4.91
N LEU A 12 -7.05 -5.77 5.37
CA LEU A 12 -6.54 -7.06 4.89
C LEU A 12 -6.82 -7.28 3.40
N LEU A 13 -8.03 -6.94 2.95
CA LEU A 13 -8.40 -7.02 1.53
C LEU A 13 -7.56 -6.06 0.68
N ILE A 14 -7.31 -4.84 1.17
CA ILE A 14 -6.45 -3.86 0.51
C ILE A 14 -5.02 -4.42 0.34
N ILE A 15 -4.46 -5.03 1.38
CA ILE A 15 -3.12 -5.67 1.28
C ILE A 15 -3.12 -6.72 0.17
N ILE A 16 -4.11 -7.62 0.14
CA ILE A 16 -4.20 -8.67 -0.88
C ILE A 16 -4.24 -8.06 -2.30
N LEU A 17 -5.03 -6.99 -2.49
CA LEU A 17 -5.14 -6.34 -3.80
C LEU A 17 -3.87 -5.58 -4.19
N ILE A 18 -3.19 -4.93 -3.23
CA ILE A 18 -1.90 -4.28 -3.47
C ILE A 18 -0.86 -5.33 -3.87
N THR A 19 -0.76 -6.44 -3.13
CA THR A 19 0.16 -7.53 -3.47
C THR A 19 -0.14 -8.15 -4.84
N ALA A 20 -1.42 -8.27 -5.21
CA ALA A 20 -1.80 -8.70 -6.55
C ALA A 20 -1.36 -7.68 -7.63
N ALA A 21 -1.48 -6.39 -7.35
CA ALA A 21 -0.99 -5.34 -8.25
C ALA A 21 0.54 -5.36 -8.37
N GLU A 22 1.27 -5.55 -7.27
CA GLU A 22 2.73 -5.75 -7.27
C GLU A 22 3.13 -6.91 -8.16
N PHE A 23 2.48 -8.07 -7.98
CA PHE A 23 2.72 -9.23 -8.81
C PHE A 23 2.51 -8.92 -10.30
N ILE A 24 1.44 -8.20 -10.65
CA ILE A 24 1.16 -7.83 -12.06
C ILE A 24 2.24 -6.90 -12.62
N VAL A 25 2.68 -5.88 -11.87
CA VAL A 25 3.70 -4.94 -12.38
C VAL A 25 5.09 -5.55 -12.44
N THR A 26 5.35 -6.64 -11.70
CA THR A 26 6.62 -7.37 -11.70
C THR A 26 6.71 -8.45 -12.76
N LEU A 27 5.59 -8.91 -13.36
CA LEU A 27 5.60 -9.86 -14.48
C LEU A 27 6.59 -9.52 -15.62
N PRO A 28 6.74 -8.26 -16.07
CA PRO A 28 7.70 -7.91 -17.11
C PRO A 28 9.15 -7.75 -16.62
N PHE A 29 9.43 -8.00 -15.33
CA PHE A 29 10.77 -7.79 -14.76
C PHE A 29 11.58 -9.08 -14.86
N ASP A 30 12.82 -8.97 -15.33
CA ASP A 30 13.76 -10.09 -15.32
C ASP A 30 14.37 -10.22 -13.92
N VAL A 31 13.71 -11.01 -13.06
CA VAL A 31 14.12 -11.20 -11.66
C VAL A 31 14.83 -12.55 -11.53
N SER A 32 16.16 -12.52 -11.57
CA SER A 32 16.97 -13.68 -11.21
C SER A 32 17.04 -13.83 -9.68
N PRO A 33 16.98 -15.06 -9.13
CA PRO A 33 17.15 -15.30 -7.70
C PRO A 33 18.55 -14.90 -7.18
N ASP A 34 19.54 -14.78 -8.07
CA ASP A 34 20.95 -14.52 -7.73
C ASP A 34 21.35 -13.04 -7.76
N LEU A 35 20.37 -12.12 -7.87
CA LEU A 35 20.66 -10.68 -7.93
C LEU A 35 21.31 -10.20 -6.62
N SER A 36 22.36 -9.39 -6.78
CA SER A 36 22.97 -8.71 -5.65
C SER A 36 22.01 -7.67 -5.06
N ASN A 37 22.21 -7.28 -3.80
CA ASN A 37 21.40 -6.22 -3.18
C ASN A 37 21.45 -4.91 -3.98
N ALA A 38 22.58 -4.58 -4.60
CA ALA A 38 22.74 -3.37 -5.39
C ALA A 38 21.88 -3.37 -6.66
N GLU A 39 21.65 -4.54 -7.26
CA GLU A 39 20.79 -4.72 -8.44
C GLU A 39 19.32 -4.85 -8.07
N LEU A 40 19.02 -5.38 -6.88
CA LEU A 40 17.65 -5.57 -6.40
C LEU A 40 16.97 -4.24 -6.03
N VAL A 41 17.69 -3.29 -5.41
CA VAL A 41 17.13 -1.98 -5.00
C VAL A 41 16.49 -1.19 -6.15
N PRO A 42 17.11 -1.01 -7.33
CA PRO A 42 16.46 -0.29 -8.42
C PRO A 42 15.22 -1.02 -8.97
N LEU A 43 15.21 -2.36 -8.96
CA LEU A 43 14.03 -3.14 -9.34
C LEU A 43 12.88 -2.95 -8.35
N LEU A 44 13.17 -3.02 -7.04
CA LEU A 44 12.19 -2.74 -5.98
C LEU A 44 11.64 -1.32 -6.06
N ASN A 45 12.49 -0.32 -6.33
CA ASN A 45 12.00 1.04 -6.53
C ASN A 45 11.03 1.11 -7.72
N ARG A 46 11.37 0.47 -8.85
CA ARG A 46 10.49 0.44 -10.02
C ARG A 46 9.17 -0.26 -9.71
N GLU A 47 9.22 -1.40 -9.05
CA GLU A 47 8.03 -2.14 -8.58
C GLU A 47 7.14 -1.25 -7.71
N PHE A 48 7.67 -0.73 -6.61
CA PHE A 48 6.89 0.06 -5.66
C PHE A 48 6.31 1.33 -6.28
N LEU A 49 7.05 1.99 -7.18
CA LEU A 49 6.56 3.17 -7.89
C LEU A 49 5.40 2.85 -8.84
N LEU A 50 5.50 1.76 -9.60
CA LEU A 50 4.44 1.33 -10.49
C LEU A 50 3.22 0.85 -9.70
N THR A 51 3.42 0.22 -8.55
CA THR A 51 2.34 -0.22 -7.65
C THR A 51 1.71 0.93 -6.85
N ALA A 52 2.43 2.02 -6.60
CA ALA A 52 1.89 3.14 -5.83
C ALA A 52 0.58 3.68 -6.41
N VAL A 53 0.51 3.82 -7.74
CA VAL A 53 -0.71 4.28 -8.44
C VAL A 53 -1.91 3.36 -8.19
N PRO A 54 -1.87 2.04 -8.50
CA PRO A 54 -2.96 1.14 -8.20
C PRO A 54 -3.25 1.05 -6.70
N ALA A 55 -2.25 1.13 -5.81
CA ALA A 55 -2.50 1.17 -4.36
C ALA A 55 -3.38 2.37 -3.95
N GLY A 56 -3.08 3.56 -4.46
CA GLY A 56 -3.92 4.75 -4.22
C GLY A 56 -5.33 4.64 -4.81
N ILE A 57 -5.47 4.03 -5.99
CA ILE A 57 -6.77 3.76 -6.63
C ILE A 57 -7.58 2.77 -5.79
N ILE A 58 -6.96 1.69 -5.33
CA ILE A 58 -7.59 0.67 -4.48
C ILE A 58 -8.11 1.31 -3.21
N THR A 59 -7.28 2.08 -2.48
CA THR A 59 -7.71 2.69 -1.21
C THR A 59 -8.76 3.78 -1.41
N TYR A 60 -8.73 4.53 -2.52
CA TYR A 60 -9.78 5.44 -2.92
C TYR A 60 -11.13 4.72 -3.08
N PHE A 61 -11.19 3.67 -3.91
CA PHE A 61 -12.44 2.95 -4.17
C PHE A 61 -12.92 2.17 -2.96
N PHE A 62 -12.02 1.69 -2.11
CA PHE A 62 -12.42 1.10 -0.84
C PHE A 62 -13.07 2.14 0.07
N ALA A 63 -12.53 3.35 0.16
CA ALA A 63 -13.15 4.44 0.93
C ALA A 63 -14.58 4.75 0.45
N GLU A 64 -14.82 4.69 -0.86
CA GLU A 64 -16.15 4.76 -1.47
C GLU A 64 -17.03 3.57 -1.08
N PHE A 65 -16.53 2.34 -1.30
CA PHE A 65 -17.26 1.09 -1.04
C PHE A 65 -17.70 0.95 0.42
N VAL A 66 -16.84 1.36 1.36
CA VAL A 66 -17.17 1.35 2.79
C VAL A 66 -17.96 2.58 3.26
N LYS A 67 -18.42 3.42 2.31
CA LYS A 67 -19.27 4.59 2.51
C LYS A 67 -18.67 5.55 3.55
N THR A 68 -17.47 6.04 3.29
CA THR A 68 -16.85 7.08 4.13
C THR A 68 -17.70 8.35 4.06
N THR A 69 -18.25 8.80 5.18
CA THR A 69 -19.19 9.95 5.22
C THR A 69 -18.66 11.15 6.00
N THR A 70 -17.56 11.00 6.75
CA THR A 70 -16.99 12.09 7.54
C THR A 70 -15.48 12.23 7.34
N LYS A 71 -14.96 13.44 7.58
CA LYS A 71 -13.51 13.72 7.64
C LYS A 71 -12.76 12.78 8.58
N GLY A 72 -13.32 12.55 9.78
CA GLY A 72 -12.71 11.71 10.81
C GLY A 72 -12.59 10.25 10.36
N GLU A 73 -13.60 9.72 9.66
CA GLU A 73 -13.53 8.37 9.08
C GLU A 73 -12.47 8.27 7.98
N ALA A 74 -12.39 9.27 7.10
CA ALA A 74 -11.39 9.29 6.03
C ALA A 74 -9.96 9.28 6.57
N ILE A 75 -9.67 10.15 7.55
CA ILE A 75 -8.35 10.22 8.21
C ILE A 75 -8.06 8.90 8.92
N ARG A 76 -9.01 8.37 9.70
CA ARG A 76 -8.84 7.10 10.40
C ARG A 76 -8.51 5.96 9.44
N ARG A 77 -9.25 5.83 8.34
CA ARG A 77 -9.03 4.78 7.33
C ARG A 77 -7.70 4.96 6.61
N SER A 78 -7.35 6.19 6.25
CA SER A 78 -6.04 6.52 5.65
C SER A 78 -4.89 6.06 6.54
N LEU A 79 -4.93 6.42 7.83
CA LEU A 79 -3.90 6.04 8.79
C LEU A 79 -3.89 4.54 9.07
N LEU A 80 -5.06 3.94 9.32
CA LEU A 80 -5.17 2.53 9.68
C LEU A 80 -4.72 1.63 8.52
N TRP A 81 -5.23 1.84 7.31
CA TRP A 81 -4.89 1.01 6.16
C TRP A 81 -3.42 1.18 5.77
N THR A 82 -2.89 2.41 5.80
CA THR A 82 -1.45 2.63 5.57
C THR A 82 -0.60 1.95 6.64
N ALA A 83 -0.98 2.04 7.92
CA ALA A 83 -0.26 1.34 8.98
C ALA A 83 -0.28 -0.18 8.78
N MET A 84 -1.40 -0.75 8.35
CA MET A 84 -1.49 -2.17 8.02
C MET A 84 -0.58 -2.55 6.84
N VAL A 85 -0.54 -1.73 5.79
CA VAL A 85 0.37 -1.93 4.65
C VAL A 85 1.84 -1.85 5.12
N VAL A 86 2.21 -0.85 5.92
CA VAL A 86 3.56 -0.73 6.52
C VAL A 86 3.91 -1.98 7.32
N LEU A 87 3.01 -2.46 8.17
CA LEU A 87 3.22 -3.67 8.98
C LEU A 87 3.39 -4.92 8.10
N ASN A 88 2.68 -5.00 6.97
CA ASN A 88 2.83 -6.08 6.00
C ASN A 88 4.25 -6.09 5.40
N TYR A 89 4.75 -4.95 4.90
CA TYR A 89 6.13 -4.90 4.37
C TYR A 89 7.18 -5.11 5.46
N LEU A 90 6.94 -4.66 6.69
CA LEU A 90 7.83 -4.95 7.81
C LEU A 90 7.90 -6.47 8.07
N ALA A 91 6.76 -7.15 8.09
CA ALA A 91 6.69 -8.60 8.27
C ALA A 91 7.39 -9.34 7.12
N MET A 92 7.15 -8.93 5.87
CA MET A 92 7.84 -9.52 4.70
C MET A 92 9.34 -9.28 4.74
N ALA A 93 9.78 -8.07 5.09
CA ALA A 93 11.20 -7.74 5.10
C ALA A 93 11.97 -8.46 6.22
N LEU A 94 11.35 -8.63 7.39
CA LEU A 94 11.90 -9.45 8.48
C LEU A 94 11.88 -10.94 8.12
N GLY A 95 10.79 -11.44 7.55
CA GLY A 95 10.64 -12.85 7.18
C GLY A 95 11.61 -13.31 6.08
N ASN A 96 12.11 -12.38 5.26
CA ASN A 96 13.07 -12.66 4.18
C ASN A 96 14.50 -12.20 4.48
N ASP A 97 14.78 -11.67 5.68
CA ASP A 97 16.08 -11.06 6.04
C ASP A 97 16.55 -9.98 5.04
N ARG A 98 15.62 -9.16 4.57
CA ARG A 98 15.86 -8.09 3.57
C ARG A 98 15.46 -6.71 4.07
N LEU A 99 15.43 -6.50 5.40
CA LEU A 99 14.98 -5.24 6.01
C LEU A 99 15.68 -4.01 5.42
N GLY A 100 17.01 -4.01 5.38
CA GLY A 100 17.78 -2.88 4.86
C GLY A 100 17.57 -2.62 3.36
N VAL A 101 17.26 -3.66 2.59
CA VAL A 101 17.07 -3.55 1.14
C VAL A 101 15.68 -3.02 0.80
N ILE A 102 14.64 -3.60 1.42
CA ILE A 102 13.24 -3.22 1.18
C ILE A 102 12.96 -1.83 1.72
N PHE A 103 13.34 -1.53 2.97
CA PHE A 103 13.16 -0.19 3.54
C PHE A 103 14.22 0.82 3.05
N GLY A 104 15.28 0.36 2.39
CA GLY A 104 16.20 1.25 1.67
C GLY A 104 15.65 1.74 0.33
N ALA A 105 14.63 1.07 -0.23
CA ALA A 105 14.00 1.46 -1.49
C ALA A 105 13.03 2.63 -1.26
N TRP A 106 13.39 3.81 -1.77
CA TRP A 106 12.58 5.01 -1.60
C TRP A 106 11.17 4.91 -2.23
N GLY A 107 11.01 4.07 -3.26
CA GLY A 107 9.73 3.79 -3.91
C GLY A 107 8.69 3.22 -2.93
N LEU A 108 9.11 2.50 -1.89
CA LEU A 108 8.23 1.96 -0.86
C LEU A 108 7.47 3.08 -0.12
N TYR A 109 8.16 4.20 0.17
CA TYR A 109 7.53 5.34 0.84
C TYR A 109 6.54 6.07 -0.08
N VAL A 110 6.76 6.04 -1.39
CA VAL A 110 5.79 6.56 -2.37
C VAL A 110 4.53 5.68 -2.38
N LEU A 111 4.69 4.37 -2.30
CA LEU A 111 3.56 3.44 -2.16
C LEU A 111 2.76 3.68 -0.88
N PHE A 112 3.43 3.91 0.26
CA PHE A 112 2.76 4.30 1.51
C PHE A 112 2.01 5.63 1.37
N LEU A 113 2.64 6.62 0.73
CA LEU A 113 2.01 7.92 0.51
C LEU A 113 0.73 7.78 -0.33
N PHE A 114 0.75 7.01 -1.41
CA PHE A 114 -0.44 6.81 -2.25
C PHE A 114 -1.54 6.04 -1.53
N THR A 115 -1.16 5.01 -0.76
CA THR A 115 -2.09 4.27 0.11
C THR A 115 -2.81 5.21 1.07
N LEU A 116 -2.08 6.16 1.66
CA LEU A 116 -2.60 7.18 2.58
C LEU A 116 -3.45 8.22 1.85
N LEU A 117 -3.05 8.65 0.65
CA LEU A 117 -3.74 9.69 -0.10
C LEU A 117 -5.08 9.22 -0.65
N GLY A 118 -5.25 7.94 -1.03
CA GLY A 118 -6.48 7.45 -1.66
C GLY A 118 -7.77 7.83 -0.90
N PRO A 119 -7.93 7.48 0.40
CA PRO A 119 -9.14 7.84 1.15
C PRO A 119 -9.26 9.35 1.42
N LEU A 120 -8.14 10.07 1.51
CA LEU A 120 -8.15 11.54 1.67
C LEU A 120 -8.61 12.23 0.38
N ILE A 121 -8.16 11.77 -0.78
CA ILE A 121 -8.60 12.26 -2.09
C ILE A 121 -10.09 11.98 -2.25
N PHE A 122 -10.57 10.78 -1.90
CA PHE A 122 -11.99 10.47 -1.88
C PHE A 122 -12.78 11.48 -1.02
N ALA A 123 -12.34 11.70 0.21
CA ALA A 123 -13.00 12.65 1.11
C ALA A 123 -12.99 14.09 0.57
N ARG A 124 -11.91 14.50 -0.12
CA ARG A 124 -11.84 15.81 -0.77
C ARG A 124 -12.81 15.92 -1.94
N VAL A 125 -12.90 14.90 -2.80
CA VAL A 125 -13.85 14.84 -3.92
C VAL A 125 -15.30 14.93 -3.40
N MET A 126 -15.59 14.25 -2.29
CA MET A 126 -16.90 14.27 -1.64
C MET A 126 -17.14 15.51 -0.76
N LYS A 127 -16.23 16.50 -0.75
CA LYS A 127 -16.31 17.74 0.06
C LYS A 127 -16.47 17.49 1.57
N LEU A 128 -15.89 16.40 2.06
CA LEU A 128 -15.77 16.10 3.49
C LEU A 128 -14.55 16.80 4.12
N LEU A 129 -13.61 17.25 3.27
CA LEU A 129 -12.36 17.93 3.61
C LEU A 129 -12.28 19.32 2.97
#